data_AF-A0A0K1PJQ7-F1
#
_entry.id   AF-A0A0K1PJQ7-F1
#
_cell.length_a   1.000
_cell.length_b   1.000
_cell.length_c   1.000
_cell.angle_alpha   90.00
_cell.angle_beta   90.00
_cell.angle_gamma   90.00
#
_symmetry.space_group_name_H-M   'P 1'
#
loop_
_entity.id
_entity.type
_entity.pdbx_description
1 polymer ?
#
loop_
_entity_poly.entity_id
_entity_poly.type
_entity_poly.pdbx_seq_one_letter_code
_entity_poly.pdbx_strand_id
1 'polypeptide(L)'
;MPAAKIYGLIAFASLLSVVTVGCAAETDDEEAVGESEDHLLAGRRLSPSETAAHLRSAGFPENQIGRMVCTAKYESSFYERAQNKNTNRSVDRGLFQINSIHLGGTPGCPARGASDALWNAATNAKCAYAIFKLQGNNAWNGYKKHRSECDRYPAPSSAPVSTTADDESTATNSSSSDDVEGGCWSGTLKDMVDARTCVQSKADGVWYQCMDGGWYRGGNATTGNFGACVGSHPL
;
A
#
# COMPACT_ATOMS: atom_id res chain seq x y z
N MET A 1 -22.85 -28.27 -44.47
CA MET A 1 -22.75 -29.72 -44.20
C MET A 1 -22.06 -29.92 -42.85
N PRO A 2 -22.81 -30.15 -41.76
CA PRO A 2 -22.22 -30.54 -40.48
C PRO A 2 -22.22 -32.08 -40.34
N ALA A 3 -21.09 -32.65 -39.93
CA ALA A 3 -20.98 -34.07 -39.61
C ALA A 3 -21.17 -34.27 -38.10
N ALA A 4 -22.26 -34.94 -37.75
CA ALA A 4 -22.50 -35.49 -36.42
C ALA A 4 -21.66 -36.77 -36.21
N LYS A 5 -21.16 -36.99 -34.99
CA LYS A 5 -20.74 -38.30 -34.52
C LYS A 5 -21.35 -38.57 -33.16
N ILE A 6 -22.05 -39.70 -33.08
CA ILE A 6 -22.68 -40.27 -31.90
C ILE A 6 -21.89 -41.55 -31.54
N TYR A 7 -21.93 -41.89 -30.25
CA TYR A 7 -21.87 -43.21 -29.61
C TYR A 7 -20.62 -43.53 -28.79
N GLY A 8 -20.90 -43.90 -27.53
CA GLY A 8 -19.95 -44.48 -26.58
C GLY A 8 -20.57 -44.62 -25.18
N LEU A 9 -21.68 -45.36 -25.06
CA LEU A 9 -22.27 -45.83 -23.80
C LEU A 9 -21.57 -47.14 -23.40
N ILE A 10 -20.91 -47.19 -22.24
CA ILE A 10 -20.69 -48.44 -21.50
C ILE A 10 -21.00 -48.18 -20.02
N ALA A 11 -21.94 -48.97 -19.53
CA ALA A 11 -22.42 -49.03 -18.16
C ALA A 11 -21.41 -49.71 -17.22
N PHE A 12 -21.37 -49.27 -15.96
CA PHE A 12 -20.95 -50.12 -14.85
C PHE A 12 -22.03 -50.11 -13.76
N ALA A 13 -22.39 -51.32 -13.36
CA ALA A 13 -23.49 -51.66 -12.47
C ALA A 13 -23.14 -51.46 -10.99
N SER A 14 -24.20 -51.24 -10.21
CA SER A 14 -24.29 -51.14 -8.76
C SER A 14 -23.56 -52.23 -7.95
N LEU A 15 -23.17 -51.89 -6.71
CA LEU A 15 -23.62 -52.63 -5.52
C LEU A 15 -23.45 -51.80 -4.23
N LEU A 16 -24.46 -51.92 -3.38
CA LEU A 16 -24.73 -51.18 -2.15
C LEU A 16 -23.94 -51.69 -0.93
N SER A 17 -23.63 -50.72 -0.03
CA SER A 17 -23.75 -50.74 1.43
C SER A 17 -22.88 -51.66 2.29
N VAL A 18 -21.99 -51.04 3.08
CA VAL A 18 -21.62 -51.49 4.44
C VAL A 18 -21.78 -50.33 5.41
N VAL A 19 -22.32 -50.68 6.58
CA VAL A 19 -22.89 -49.84 7.64
C VAL A 19 -21.78 -49.19 8.49
N THR A 20 -22.00 -47.93 8.86
CA THR A 20 -21.22 -47.13 9.81
C THR A 20 -21.40 -47.61 11.25
N VAL A 21 -20.31 -47.98 11.93
CA VAL A 21 -20.13 -47.73 13.37
C VAL A 21 -18.66 -47.42 13.58
N GLY A 22 -18.34 -46.13 13.65
CA GLY A 22 -17.04 -45.63 14.06
C GLY A 22 -17.25 -44.35 14.84
N CYS A 23 -16.97 -44.37 16.14
CA CYS A 23 -16.78 -43.16 16.92
C CYS A 23 -15.48 -42.50 16.43
N ALA A 24 -15.55 -41.73 15.36
CA ALA A 24 -14.52 -40.78 15.03
C ALA A 24 -15.00 -39.45 15.60
N ALA A 25 -14.31 -38.98 16.64
CA ALA A 25 -14.45 -37.61 17.09
C ALA A 25 -14.23 -36.73 15.86
N GLU A 26 -15.25 -35.93 15.53
CA GLU A 26 -15.15 -34.87 14.56
C GLU A 26 -14.16 -33.87 15.15
N THR A 27 -12.88 -34.02 14.80
CA THR A 27 -12.01 -32.87 14.79
C THR A 27 -12.52 -32.03 13.64
N ASP A 28 -13.32 -31.03 13.99
CA ASP A 28 -13.48 -29.82 13.20
C ASP A 28 -12.07 -29.26 13.02
N ASP A 29 -11.34 -29.79 12.05
CA ASP A 29 -10.13 -29.19 11.53
C ASP A 29 -10.61 -27.93 10.82
N GLU A 30 -10.75 -26.87 11.61
CA GLU A 30 -10.78 -25.49 11.16
C GLU A 30 -9.53 -25.31 10.29
N GLU A 31 -9.68 -25.51 8.98
CA GLU A 31 -8.72 -25.05 7.99
C GLU A 31 -8.67 -23.53 8.11
N ALA A 32 -7.76 -23.08 8.97
CA ALA A 32 -7.28 -21.72 9.00
C ALA A 32 -6.88 -21.40 7.56
N VAL A 33 -7.68 -20.56 6.90
CA VAL A 33 -7.40 -20.02 5.57
C VAL A 33 -6.09 -19.27 5.70
N GLY A 34 -5.00 -19.98 5.43
CA GLY A 34 -3.65 -19.44 5.50
C GLY A 34 -3.58 -18.27 4.53
N GLU A 35 -3.38 -17.07 5.06
CA GLU A 35 -3.05 -15.91 4.26
C GLU A 35 -1.89 -16.31 3.34
N SER A 36 -2.08 -16.20 2.02
CA SER A 36 -1.07 -16.64 1.06
C SER A 36 0.27 -15.92 1.33
N GLU A 37 1.40 -16.61 1.16
CA GLU A 37 2.74 -15.99 1.33
C GLU A 37 2.87 -14.67 0.55
N ASP A 38 2.17 -14.55 -0.58
CA ASP A 38 2.09 -13.33 -1.38
C ASP A 38 1.48 -12.14 -0.62
N HIS A 39 0.47 -12.36 0.22
CA HIS A 39 -0.08 -11.30 1.08
C HIS A 39 0.90 -10.91 2.20
N LEU A 40 1.62 -11.88 2.76
CA LEU A 40 2.64 -11.60 3.78
C LEU A 40 3.81 -10.78 3.22
N LEU A 41 4.15 -10.96 1.95
CA LEU A 41 5.23 -10.23 1.27
C LEU A 41 4.78 -8.91 0.63
N ALA A 42 3.48 -8.69 0.45
CA ALA A 42 2.91 -7.47 -0.14
C ALA A 42 3.04 -6.22 0.76
N GLY A 43 3.56 -6.39 1.98
CA GLY A 43 3.85 -5.29 2.88
C GLY A 43 2.61 -4.74 3.57
N ARG A 44 2.71 -3.51 4.07
CA ARG A 44 1.60 -2.88 4.78
C ARG A 44 0.45 -2.55 3.83
N ARG A 45 -0.77 -2.83 4.26
CA ARG A 45 -1.98 -2.33 3.62
C ARG A 45 -2.25 -0.90 4.08
N LEU A 46 -2.25 0.04 3.15
CA LEU A 46 -2.59 1.43 3.44
C LEU A 46 -4.10 1.61 3.58
N SER A 47 -4.51 2.55 4.42
CA SER A 47 -5.87 3.06 4.40
C SER A 47 -6.13 3.93 3.15
N PRO A 48 -7.40 4.15 2.77
CA PRO A 48 -7.75 5.09 1.70
C PRO A 48 -7.23 6.51 1.94
N SER A 49 -7.26 7.00 3.19
CA SER A 49 -6.79 8.34 3.56
C SER A 49 -5.27 8.47 3.49
N GLU A 50 -4.51 7.46 3.91
CA GLU A 50 -3.05 7.43 3.72
C GLU A 50 -2.67 7.39 2.23
N THR A 51 -3.40 6.61 1.44
CA THR A 51 -3.24 6.59 -0.03
C THR A 51 -3.50 7.97 -0.61
N ALA A 52 -4.58 8.64 -0.18
CA ALA A 52 -4.89 10.01 -0.59
C ALA A 52 -3.78 11.00 -0.19
N ALA A 53 -3.20 10.86 1.00
CA ALA A 53 -2.08 11.71 1.44
C ALA A 53 -0.84 11.55 0.53
N HIS A 54 -0.47 10.32 0.17
CA HIS A 54 0.62 10.11 -0.79
C HIS A 54 0.31 10.68 -2.18
N LEU A 55 -0.93 10.59 -2.65
CA LEU A 55 -1.36 11.17 -3.93
C LEU A 55 -1.29 12.70 -3.92
N ARG A 56 -1.75 13.35 -2.84
CA ARG A 56 -1.63 14.82 -2.67
C ARG A 56 -0.17 15.25 -2.62
N SER A 57 0.66 14.57 -1.84
CA SER A 57 2.11 14.83 -1.75
C SER A 57 2.83 14.63 -3.09
N ALA A 58 2.37 13.69 -3.91
CA ALA A 58 2.89 13.49 -5.27
C ALA A 58 2.48 14.59 -6.26
N GLY A 59 1.46 15.40 -5.95
CA GLY A 59 0.99 16.51 -6.77
C GLY A 59 -0.24 16.20 -7.63
N PHE A 60 -0.99 15.12 -7.35
CA PHE A 60 -2.26 14.89 -8.04
C PHE A 60 -3.25 16.01 -7.72
N PRO A 61 -4.03 16.51 -8.71
CA PRO A 61 -5.07 17.50 -8.45
C PRO A 61 -6.19 16.86 -7.61
N GLU A 62 -6.79 17.64 -6.71
CA GLU A 62 -7.76 17.14 -5.71
C GLU A 62 -8.94 16.39 -6.35
N ASN A 63 -9.39 16.85 -7.52
CA ASN A 63 -10.46 16.21 -8.29
C ASN A 63 -10.10 14.84 -8.90
N GLN A 64 -8.84 14.40 -8.80
CA GLN A 64 -8.38 13.06 -9.21
C GLN A 64 -8.08 12.15 -8.03
N ILE A 65 -8.03 12.68 -6.80
CA ILE A 65 -7.62 11.90 -5.62
C ILE A 65 -8.54 10.69 -5.42
N GLY A 66 -9.86 10.90 -5.40
CA GLY A 66 -10.81 9.81 -5.24
C GLY A 66 -10.67 8.72 -6.31
N ARG A 67 -10.53 9.12 -7.58
CA ARG A 67 -10.28 8.19 -8.70
C ARG A 67 -9.02 7.36 -8.49
N MET A 68 -7.92 8.01 -8.09
CA MET A 68 -6.64 7.32 -7.91
C MET A 68 -6.61 6.46 -6.65
N VAL A 69 -7.30 6.83 -5.57
CA VAL A 69 -7.51 5.95 -4.41
C VAL A 69 -8.26 4.69 -4.84
N CYS A 70 -9.31 4.82 -5.65
CA CYS A 70 -9.99 3.68 -6.24
C CYS A 70 -9.08 2.87 -7.18
N THR A 71 -8.23 3.52 -7.97
CA THR A 71 -7.22 2.82 -8.78
C THR A 71 -6.31 1.96 -7.90
N ALA A 72 -5.77 2.49 -6.79
CA ALA A 72 -4.93 1.72 -5.87
C ALA A 72 -5.65 0.51 -5.26
N LYS A 73 -6.94 0.64 -4.92
CA LYS A 73 -7.80 -0.48 -4.48
C LYS A 73 -7.74 -1.64 -5.47
N TYR A 74 -7.85 -1.35 -6.77
CA TYR A 74 -7.94 -2.37 -7.81
C TYR A 74 -6.60 -2.82 -8.38
N GLU A 75 -5.56 -2.02 -8.24
CA GLU A 75 -4.21 -2.40 -8.66
C GLU A 75 -3.52 -3.27 -7.59
N SER A 76 -3.65 -2.93 -6.30
CA SER A 76 -2.85 -3.57 -5.25
C SER A 76 -3.62 -3.96 -4.00
N SER A 77 -4.94 -3.76 -3.94
CA SER A 77 -5.71 -3.85 -2.67
C SER A 77 -5.17 -2.96 -1.55
N PHE A 78 -4.48 -1.87 -1.92
CA PHE A 78 -3.74 -0.95 -1.04
C PHE A 78 -2.44 -1.49 -0.42
N TYR A 79 -1.92 -2.62 -0.89
CA TYR A 79 -0.64 -3.14 -0.41
C TYR A 79 0.54 -2.39 -1.04
N GLU A 80 1.38 -1.76 -0.20
CA GLU A 80 2.45 -0.88 -0.67
C GLU A 80 3.62 -1.61 -1.37
N ARG A 81 3.73 -2.94 -1.16
CA ARG A 81 4.75 -3.81 -1.78
C ARG A 81 4.13 -4.91 -2.67
N ALA A 82 2.89 -4.74 -3.11
CA ALA A 82 2.27 -5.66 -4.06
C ALA A 82 3.13 -5.83 -5.32
N GLN A 83 3.20 -7.04 -5.86
CA GLN A 83 3.96 -7.30 -7.07
C GLN A 83 3.22 -8.26 -8.00
N ASN A 84 3.39 -8.05 -9.31
CA ASN A 84 2.88 -8.95 -10.32
C ASN A 84 3.93 -9.10 -11.45
N LYS A 85 4.14 -10.34 -11.89
CA LYS A 85 5.06 -10.65 -12.99
C LYS A 85 4.26 -10.90 -14.26
N ASN A 86 4.55 -10.13 -15.29
CA ASN A 86 3.88 -10.25 -16.58
C ASN A 86 4.57 -11.26 -17.50
N THR A 87 3.82 -11.79 -18.46
CA THR A 87 4.33 -12.74 -19.47
C THR A 87 5.53 -12.20 -20.26
N ASN A 88 5.53 -10.89 -20.56
CA ASN A 88 6.64 -10.22 -21.24
C ASN A 88 7.87 -9.98 -20.34
N ARG A 89 7.90 -10.57 -19.15
CA ARG A 89 8.94 -10.44 -18.11
C ARG A 89 9.05 -9.05 -17.47
N SER A 90 8.17 -8.11 -17.81
CA SER A 90 8.02 -6.88 -17.01
C SER A 90 7.40 -7.20 -15.66
N VAL A 91 7.65 -6.34 -14.68
CA VAL A 91 7.14 -6.52 -13.31
C VAL A 91 6.43 -5.24 -12.89
N ASP A 92 5.22 -5.40 -12.38
CA ASP A 92 4.42 -4.33 -11.76
C ASP A 92 4.73 -4.30 -10.26
N ARG A 93 4.90 -3.09 -9.70
CA ARG A 93 5.33 -2.92 -8.31
C ARG A 93 4.54 -1.88 -7.55
N GLY A 94 4.29 -2.20 -6.29
CA GLY A 94 3.78 -1.34 -5.24
C GLY A 94 2.34 -0.88 -5.43
N LEU A 95 2.00 0.19 -4.73
CA LEU A 95 0.63 0.68 -4.53
C LEU A 95 -0.16 0.90 -5.84
N PHE A 96 0.47 1.42 -6.88
CA PHE A 96 -0.14 1.69 -8.20
C PHE A 96 0.30 0.71 -9.29
N GLN A 97 0.90 -0.43 -8.90
CA GLN A 97 1.38 -1.47 -9.83
C GLN A 97 2.16 -0.88 -11.01
N ILE A 98 3.16 -0.05 -10.69
CA ILE A 98 3.98 0.63 -11.70
C ILE A 98 4.80 -0.40 -12.46
N ASN A 99 4.56 -0.49 -13.77
CA ASN A 99 5.30 -1.41 -14.62
C ASN A 99 6.75 -0.98 -14.81
N SER A 100 7.67 -1.93 -14.75
CA SER A 100 9.12 -1.70 -14.92
C SER A 100 9.51 -1.02 -16.23
N ILE A 101 8.67 -1.03 -17.28
CA ILE A 101 8.94 -0.32 -18.54
C ILE A 101 9.08 1.19 -18.36
N HIS A 102 8.49 1.77 -17.32
CA HIS A 102 8.53 3.21 -17.07
C HIS A 102 9.86 3.68 -16.47
N LEU A 103 10.67 2.75 -15.94
CA LEU A 103 11.90 3.07 -15.23
C LEU A 103 13.01 3.58 -16.16
N GLY A 104 13.70 4.62 -15.72
CA GLY A 104 14.80 5.30 -16.40
C GLY A 104 14.46 6.06 -17.69
N GLY A 105 13.18 6.12 -18.08
CA GLY A 105 12.72 6.91 -19.23
C GLY A 105 11.60 7.90 -18.91
N THR A 106 10.91 7.73 -17.78
CA THR A 106 9.79 8.60 -17.38
C THR A 106 10.27 9.59 -16.30
N PRO A 107 10.32 10.91 -16.57
CA PRO A 107 10.69 11.90 -15.55
C PRO A 107 9.77 11.83 -14.33
N GLY A 108 10.34 11.61 -13.14
CA GLY A 108 9.59 11.38 -11.89
C GLY A 108 9.47 9.91 -11.48
N CYS A 109 9.96 8.98 -12.30
CA CYS A 109 10.12 7.58 -11.95
C CYS A 109 11.58 7.23 -11.64
N PRO A 110 11.84 6.18 -10.84
CA PRO A 110 13.20 5.72 -10.56
C PRO A 110 13.99 5.33 -11.82
N ALA A 111 15.33 5.31 -11.69
CA ALA A 111 16.21 4.77 -12.73
C ALA A 111 15.97 3.25 -12.93
N ARG A 112 16.38 2.70 -14.09
CA ARG A 112 16.17 1.27 -14.45
C ARG A 112 16.67 0.28 -13.39
N GLY A 113 17.78 0.59 -12.72
CA GLY A 113 18.36 -0.25 -11.66
C GLY A 113 17.83 0.02 -10.25
N ALA A 114 16.87 0.95 -10.10
CA ALA A 114 16.36 1.39 -8.80
C ALA A 114 14.87 0.98 -8.60
N SER A 115 14.48 -0.19 -9.12
CA SER A 115 13.09 -0.66 -9.03
C SER A 115 12.58 -0.85 -7.61
N ASP A 116 13.48 -1.15 -6.65
CA ASP A 116 13.11 -1.33 -5.25
C ASP A 116 12.62 -0.04 -4.59
N ALA A 117 12.93 1.12 -5.16
CA ALA A 117 12.36 2.38 -4.70
C ALA A 117 10.84 2.42 -4.85
N LEU A 118 10.26 1.61 -5.74
CA LEU A 118 8.80 1.50 -5.92
C LEU A 118 8.08 0.78 -4.77
N TRP A 119 8.80 0.14 -3.85
CA TRP A 119 8.22 -0.44 -2.62
C TRP A 119 7.88 0.60 -1.56
N ASN A 120 8.36 1.83 -1.74
CA ASN A 120 7.96 2.97 -0.92
C ASN A 120 6.73 3.63 -1.57
N ALA A 121 5.63 3.74 -0.82
CA ALA A 121 4.37 4.28 -1.32
C ALA A 121 4.47 5.72 -1.85
N ALA A 122 5.29 6.59 -1.23
CA ALA A 122 5.47 7.96 -1.68
C ALA A 122 6.22 8.01 -3.02
N THR A 123 7.29 7.24 -3.19
CA THR A 123 7.99 7.11 -4.49
C THR A 123 7.08 6.51 -5.54
N ASN A 124 6.29 5.50 -5.18
CA ASN A 124 5.33 4.86 -6.08
C ASN A 124 4.27 5.88 -6.58
N ALA A 125 3.69 6.66 -5.67
CA ALA A 125 2.74 7.73 -5.99
C ALA A 125 3.36 8.84 -6.86
N LYS A 126 4.61 9.23 -6.60
CA LYS A 126 5.34 10.22 -7.45
C LYS A 126 5.51 9.72 -8.89
N CYS A 127 5.89 8.46 -9.07
CA CYS A 127 5.97 7.86 -10.40
C CYS A 127 4.57 7.69 -11.03
N ALA A 128 3.55 7.34 -10.24
CA ALA A 128 2.17 7.30 -10.72
C ALA A 128 1.72 8.67 -11.24
N TYR A 129 2.04 9.76 -10.55
CA TYR A 129 1.74 11.11 -11.00
C TYR A 129 2.44 11.45 -12.33
N ALA A 130 3.70 11.04 -12.48
CA ALA A 130 4.43 11.20 -13.74
C ALA A 130 3.74 10.49 -14.91
N ILE A 131 3.30 9.25 -14.71
CA ILE A 131 2.55 8.49 -15.73
C ILE A 131 1.19 9.11 -16.01
N PHE A 132 0.47 9.54 -14.96
CA PHE A 132 -0.82 10.22 -15.07
C PHE A 132 -0.72 11.47 -15.95
N LYS A 133 0.33 12.28 -15.80
CA LYS A 133 0.53 13.47 -16.64
C LYS A 133 0.70 13.13 -18.13
N LEU A 134 1.20 11.95 -18.45
CA LEU A 134 1.43 11.52 -19.83
C LEU A 134 0.22 10.82 -20.45
N GLN A 135 -0.53 10.05 -19.65
CA GLN A 135 -1.51 9.08 -20.16
C GLN A 135 -2.90 9.22 -19.53
N GLY A 136 -3.05 10.06 -18.51
CA GLY A 136 -4.24 10.14 -17.68
C GLY A 136 -4.54 8.83 -16.94
N ASN A 137 -5.78 8.70 -16.46
CA ASN A 137 -6.21 7.52 -15.70
C ASN A 137 -6.23 6.21 -16.52
N ASN A 138 -6.21 6.30 -17.86
CA ASN A 138 -6.28 5.12 -18.73
C ASN A 138 -4.98 4.28 -18.76
N ALA A 139 -3.91 4.76 -18.13
CA ALA A 139 -2.69 3.98 -17.93
C ALA A 139 -2.94 2.72 -17.09
N TRP A 140 -3.93 2.75 -16.19
CA TRP A 140 -4.21 1.67 -15.23
C TRP A 140 -5.34 0.76 -15.69
N ASN A 141 -5.09 -0.55 -15.68
CA ASN A 141 -6.11 -1.54 -16.03
C ASN A 141 -7.19 -1.64 -14.94
N GLY A 142 -6.82 -1.48 -13.67
CA GLY A 142 -7.77 -1.44 -12.55
C GLY A 142 -8.77 -0.31 -12.71
N TYR A 143 -8.29 0.91 -13.04
CA TYR A 143 -9.19 2.03 -13.36
C TYR A 143 -10.08 1.74 -14.56
N LYS A 144 -9.52 1.25 -15.69
CA LYS A 144 -10.33 1.01 -16.90
C LYS A 144 -11.46 0.01 -16.67
N LYS A 145 -11.19 -1.07 -15.93
CA LYS A 145 -12.20 -2.11 -15.61
C LYS A 145 -13.26 -1.62 -14.62
N HIS A 146 -12.92 -0.66 -13.76
CA HIS A 146 -13.80 -0.17 -12.70
C HIS A 146 -14.09 1.33 -12.81
N ARG A 147 -14.08 1.85 -14.04
CA ARG A 147 -14.17 3.29 -14.30
C ARG A 147 -15.40 3.95 -13.69
N SER A 148 -16.57 3.32 -13.82
CA SER A 148 -17.81 3.88 -13.27
C SER A 148 -17.79 3.98 -11.76
N GLU A 149 -17.12 3.07 -11.05
CA GLU A 149 -16.93 3.14 -9.60
C GLU A 149 -15.90 4.21 -9.26
N CYS A 150 -14.73 4.19 -9.92
CA CYS A 150 -13.65 5.12 -9.62
C CYS A 150 -14.00 6.57 -9.94
N ASP A 151 -14.78 6.84 -10.99
CA ASP A 151 -15.25 8.19 -11.34
C ASP A 151 -16.18 8.80 -10.27
N ARG A 152 -16.80 7.97 -9.43
CA ARG A 152 -17.68 8.38 -8.32
C ARG A 152 -17.04 8.18 -6.94
N TYR A 153 -15.80 7.67 -6.90
CA TYR A 153 -15.15 7.37 -5.63
C TYR A 153 -14.80 8.69 -4.93
N PRO A 154 -15.28 8.91 -3.69
CA PRO A 154 -15.03 10.17 -3.00
C PRO A 154 -13.55 10.28 -2.66
N ALA A 155 -12.98 11.48 -2.81
CA ALA A 155 -11.66 11.75 -2.25
C ALA A 155 -11.77 11.63 -0.72
N PRO A 156 -11.06 10.69 -0.08
CA PRO A 156 -11.04 10.64 1.37
C PRO A 156 -10.50 11.98 1.89
N SER A 157 -11.18 12.57 2.87
CA SER A 157 -10.57 13.67 3.61
C SER A 157 -9.23 13.19 4.15
N SER A 158 -8.29 14.11 4.37
CA SER A 158 -7.21 13.87 5.33
C SER A 158 -7.87 13.21 6.55
N ALA A 159 -7.37 12.05 7.00
CA ALA A 159 -7.97 11.38 8.15
C ALA A 159 -8.08 12.40 9.29
N PRO A 160 -9.24 12.55 9.96
CA PRO A 160 -9.30 13.34 11.17
C PRO A 160 -8.31 12.70 12.15
N VAL A 161 -7.34 13.50 12.60
CA VAL A 161 -6.61 13.20 13.83
C VAL A 161 -7.67 12.99 14.89
N SER A 162 -7.76 11.77 15.43
CA SER A 162 -8.61 11.44 16.57
C SER A 162 -8.18 12.33 17.74
N THR A 163 -8.81 13.50 17.84
CA THR A 163 -8.74 14.37 18.99
C THR A 163 -9.66 13.73 20.02
N THR A 164 -9.07 12.97 20.95
CA THR A 164 -9.71 12.68 22.22
C THR A 164 -9.95 14.01 22.91
N ALA A 165 -11.22 14.38 22.99
CA ALA A 165 -11.70 15.44 23.85
C ALA A 165 -11.39 15.07 25.29
N ASP A 166 -10.58 15.89 25.96
CA ASP A 166 -10.73 16.13 27.39
C ASP A 166 -10.64 17.64 27.63
N ASP A 167 -11.67 18.09 28.32
CA ASP A 167 -12.03 19.43 28.76
C ASP A 167 -11.13 19.87 29.93
N GLU A 168 -10.52 21.06 29.85
CA GLU A 168 -10.66 22.11 30.89
C GLU A 168 -9.83 23.35 30.50
N SER A 169 -10.50 24.49 30.61
CA SER A 169 -10.08 25.87 30.31
C SER A 169 -8.69 26.29 30.81
N THR A 170 -7.97 27.08 30.00
CA THR A 170 -7.58 28.47 30.36
C THR A 170 -7.06 29.20 29.11
N ALA A 171 -7.69 30.33 28.81
CA ALA A 171 -7.29 31.23 27.74
C ALA A 171 -5.94 31.88 28.05
N THR A 172 -4.97 31.74 27.14
CA THR A 172 -3.96 32.77 26.94
C THR A 172 -3.59 32.87 25.47
N ASN A 173 -3.69 34.10 24.97
CA ASN A 173 -3.39 34.55 23.63
C ASN A 173 -1.90 34.37 23.33
N SER A 174 -1.53 33.59 22.31
CA SER A 174 -0.28 33.81 21.59
C SER A 174 -0.29 33.15 20.20
N SER A 175 0.06 33.98 19.22
CA SER A 175 0.28 33.68 17.82
C SER A 175 1.46 32.73 17.58
N SER A 176 1.25 31.66 16.81
CA SER A 176 2.18 31.02 15.84
C SER A 176 1.71 29.58 15.59
N SER A 177 1.05 29.26 14.47
CA SER A 177 1.71 28.70 13.28
C SER A 177 2.82 27.71 13.61
N ASP A 178 2.50 26.42 13.65
CA ASP A 178 3.41 25.31 13.37
C ASP A 178 2.56 24.09 12.95
N ASP A 179 1.96 24.22 11.77
CA ASP A 179 1.61 23.06 10.96
C ASP A 179 2.91 22.26 10.75
N VAL A 180 3.00 21.04 11.30
CA VAL A 180 4.18 20.18 11.15
C VAL A 180 4.25 19.66 9.70
N GLU A 181 4.62 20.54 8.77
CA GLU A 181 5.05 20.16 7.42
C GLU A 181 6.27 19.24 7.54
N GLY A 182 6.06 17.94 7.29
CA GLY A 182 7.15 16.98 7.10
C GLY A 182 7.34 15.89 8.17
N GLY A 183 6.41 15.71 9.11
CA GLY A 183 6.45 14.59 10.07
C GLY A 183 6.30 13.20 9.44
N CYS A 184 6.77 12.15 10.11
CA CYS A 184 6.83 10.77 9.59
C CYS A 184 6.15 9.76 10.52
N TRP A 185 5.41 8.81 9.94
CA TRP A 185 4.82 7.71 10.70
C TRP A 185 5.86 6.67 11.11
N SER A 186 6.04 6.45 12.41
CA SER A 186 6.95 5.43 12.95
C SER A 186 6.21 4.12 13.22
N GLY A 187 6.56 3.06 12.50
CA GLY A 187 6.05 1.72 12.79
C GLY A 187 6.51 1.15 14.14
N THR A 188 7.62 1.66 14.67
CA THR A 188 8.19 1.29 15.98
C THR A 188 7.40 1.91 17.12
N LEU A 189 7.10 3.20 17.02
CA LEU A 189 6.39 3.95 18.07
C LEU A 189 4.87 3.86 17.93
N LYS A 190 4.39 3.43 16.76
CA LYS A 190 2.97 3.50 16.39
C LYS A 190 2.42 4.92 16.49
N ASP A 191 3.25 5.89 16.13
CA ASP A 191 2.92 7.31 16.22
C ASP A 191 3.58 8.12 15.10
N MET A 192 3.00 9.28 14.78
CA MET A 192 3.63 10.31 13.96
C MET A 192 4.67 11.03 14.80
N VAL A 193 5.83 11.27 14.21
CA VAL A 193 6.87 12.09 14.84
C VAL A 193 7.26 13.25 13.96
N ASP A 194 7.75 14.31 14.60
CA ASP A 194 8.15 15.53 13.91
C ASP A 194 9.31 15.30 12.94
N ALA A 195 9.38 16.16 11.93
CA ALA A 195 10.55 16.23 11.05
C ALA A 195 11.83 16.38 11.88
N ARG A 196 12.88 15.67 11.48
CA ARG A 196 14.16 15.48 12.17
C ARG A 196 14.14 14.54 13.39
N THR A 197 13.02 13.90 13.74
CA THR A 197 13.01 12.89 14.82
C THR A 197 13.82 11.64 14.44
N CYS A 198 14.59 11.09 15.37
CA CYS A 198 15.40 9.90 15.19
C CYS A 198 14.81 8.71 15.94
N VAL A 199 14.60 7.59 15.24
CA VAL A 199 14.00 6.38 15.81
C VAL A 199 14.87 5.18 15.49
N GLN A 200 15.13 4.34 16.50
CA GLN A 200 15.73 3.04 16.30
C GLN A 200 14.65 2.03 15.90
N SER A 201 14.81 1.40 14.76
CA SER A 201 13.81 0.48 14.18
C SER A 201 13.76 -0.84 14.93
N LYS A 202 12.56 -1.22 15.41
CA LYS A 202 12.35 -2.49 16.13
C LYS A 202 12.68 -3.73 15.31
N ALA A 203 12.64 -3.61 13.98
CA ALA A 203 12.83 -4.73 13.08
C ALA A 203 14.30 -5.12 12.87
N ASP A 204 15.21 -4.15 12.93
CA ASP A 204 16.63 -4.35 12.56
C ASP A 204 17.62 -3.65 13.50
N GLY A 205 17.16 -2.90 14.51
CA GLY A 205 17.98 -2.17 15.47
C GLY A 205 18.70 -0.96 14.87
N VAL A 206 18.36 -0.54 13.66
CA VAL A 206 19.04 0.55 12.94
C VAL A 206 18.35 1.89 13.21
N TRP A 207 19.14 2.98 13.29
CA TRP A 207 18.63 4.34 13.41
C TRP A 207 18.15 4.92 12.09
N TYR A 208 17.03 5.64 12.15
CA TYR A 208 16.45 6.39 11.03
C TYR A 208 16.10 7.79 11.48
N GLN A 209 16.25 8.78 10.58
CA GLN A 209 15.80 10.15 10.80
C GLN A 209 14.60 10.45 9.89
N CYS A 210 13.56 11.04 10.46
CA CYS A 210 12.41 11.54 9.74
C CYS A 210 12.76 12.84 9.01
N MET A 211 12.42 12.97 7.74
CA MET A 211 12.47 14.23 6.98
C MET A 211 11.43 14.21 5.88
N ASP A 212 10.70 15.32 5.67
CA ASP A 212 9.76 15.50 4.56
C ASP A 212 8.77 14.32 4.38
N GLY A 213 8.32 13.73 5.49
CA GLY A 213 7.42 12.57 5.51
C GLY A 213 8.06 11.21 5.18
N GLY A 214 9.39 11.14 5.06
CA GLY A 214 10.17 9.93 4.78
C GLY A 214 11.19 9.57 5.87
N TRP A 215 11.49 8.27 5.99
CA TRP A 215 12.53 7.76 6.87
C TRP A 215 13.83 7.53 6.13
N TYR A 216 14.92 8.10 6.65
CA TYR A 216 16.26 7.98 6.08
C TYR A 216 17.17 7.24 7.04
N ARG A 217 17.73 6.12 6.57
CA ARG A 217 18.60 5.24 7.35
C ARG A 217 19.93 5.92 7.68
N GLY A 218 20.41 5.71 8.90
CA GLY A 218 21.71 6.18 9.39
C GLY A 218 21.59 7.16 10.55
N GLY A 219 22.68 7.30 11.31
CA GLY A 219 22.73 8.17 12.49
C GLY A 219 22.75 7.42 13.81
N ASN A 220 22.35 8.11 14.87
CA ASN A 220 22.25 7.63 16.24
C ASN A 220 21.15 8.40 17.01
N ALA A 221 21.11 8.23 18.34
CA ALA A 221 20.15 8.89 19.22
C ALA A 221 20.22 10.43 19.26
N THR A 222 21.17 11.08 18.59
CA THR A 222 21.37 12.55 18.67
C THR A 222 21.52 13.21 17.31
N THR A 223 21.96 12.48 16.28
CA THR A 223 22.20 13.05 14.95
C THR A 223 21.86 12.02 13.87
N GLY A 224 21.19 12.48 12.80
CA GLY A 224 20.96 11.73 11.57
C GLY A 224 21.59 12.39 10.35
N ASN A 225 21.25 11.93 9.16
CA ASN A 225 21.81 12.44 7.90
C ASN A 225 21.47 13.91 7.60
N PHE A 226 20.45 14.47 8.26
CA PHE A 226 19.95 15.83 8.05
C PHE A 226 20.16 16.73 9.28
N GLY A 227 21.13 16.37 10.12
CA GLY A 227 21.53 17.13 11.30
C GLY A 227 20.98 16.57 12.61
N ALA A 228 20.98 17.42 13.64
CA ALA A 228 20.58 17.05 14.99
C ALA A 228 19.13 16.56 15.04
N CYS A 229 18.89 15.55 15.87
CA CYS A 229 17.54 15.03 16.10
C CYS A 229 16.75 16.00 16.98
N VAL A 230 15.50 16.28 16.63
CA VAL A 230 14.59 17.07 17.50
C VAL A 230 13.93 16.23 18.59
N GLY A 231 13.85 14.92 18.36
CA GLY A 231 13.40 13.90 19.30
C GLY A 231 14.11 12.58 19.01
N SER A 232 14.22 11.71 20.01
CA SER A 232 15.04 10.50 19.95
C SER A 232 14.37 9.34 20.65
N HIS A 233 14.20 8.21 19.95
CA HIS A 233 13.52 7.03 20.48
C HIS A 233 14.37 5.76 20.26
N PRO A 234 15.22 5.39 21.24
CA PRO A 234 15.92 4.11 21.23
C PRO A 234 14.96 2.95 21.55
N LEU A 235 15.39 1.73 21.23
CA LEU A 235 14.73 0.49 21.66
C LEU A 235 15.29 -0.04 22.98
#